data_AF-A0A371JLQ7-F1
#
_entry.id   AF-A0A371JLQ7-F1
#
_cell.length_a   1.000
_cell.length_b   1.000
_cell.length_c   1.000
_cell.angle_alpha   90.00
_cell.angle_beta   90.00
_cell.angle_gamma   90.00
#
_symmetry.space_group_name_H-M   'P 1'
#
loop_
_entity.id
_entity.type
_entity.pdbx_description
1 polymer ?
#
loop_
_entity_poly.entity_id
_entity_poly.type
_entity_poly.pdbx_seq_one_letter_code
_entity_poly.pdbx_strand_id
1 'polypeptide(L)'
;MKKYHIHRDIRARALIFGLPVSFFAIQMLGVIASLLVIIFSFSFALIFGALMGNGLLYAVLLKLENRPDLLANPKVFPNAISNKKTNLLHYADEF
;
A
#
# COMPACT_ATOMS: atom_id res chain seq x y z
N MET A 1 -31.42 -15.86 4.71
CA MET A 1 -30.09 -16.22 4.15
C MET A 1 -29.11 -15.07 4.40
N LYS A 2 -27.99 -15.31 5.10
CA LYS A 2 -26.97 -14.27 5.37
C LYS A 2 -26.26 -13.90 4.07
N LYS A 3 -26.23 -12.60 3.74
CA LYS A 3 -25.47 -12.08 2.60
C LYS A 3 -24.01 -11.91 3.03
N TYR A 4 -23.10 -12.60 2.36
CA TYR A 4 -21.66 -12.43 2.55
C TYR A 4 -21.15 -11.37 1.59
N HIS A 5 -20.55 -10.30 2.10
CA HIS A 5 -19.82 -9.34 1.28
C HIS A 5 -18.49 -9.96 0.85
N ILE A 6 -18.29 -10.12 -0.45
CA ILE A 6 -17.02 -10.58 -1.01
C ILE A 6 -15.98 -9.48 -0.76
N HIS A 7 -15.14 -9.67 0.25
CA HIS A 7 -14.06 -8.76 0.59
C HIS A 7 -12.95 -8.90 -0.47
N ARG A 8 -12.98 -8.01 -1.47
CA ARG A 8 -11.97 -7.98 -2.55
C ARG A 8 -10.65 -7.32 -2.12
N ASP A 9 -10.66 -6.58 -1.02
CA ASP A 9 -9.52 -5.77 -0.58
C ASP A 9 -8.39 -6.58 0.08
N ILE A 10 -8.65 -7.84 0.45
CA ILE A 10 -7.66 -8.70 1.12
C ILE A 10 -6.46 -9.01 0.21
N ARG A 11 -6.65 -9.03 -1.12
CA ARG A 11 -5.55 -9.26 -2.08
C ARG A 11 -4.83 -7.99 -2.52
N ALA A 12 -5.42 -6.81 -2.30
CA ALA A 12 -4.86 -5.55 -2.76
C ALA A 12 -3.71 -5.03 -1.88
N ARG A 13 -3.62 -5.51 -0.64
CA ARG A 13 -2.63 -5.08 0.35
C ARG A 13 -1.66 -6.22 0.67
N ALA A 14 -0.92 -6.66 -0.33
CA ALA A 14 0.21 -7.56 -0.10
C ALA A 14 1.29 -6.80 0.69
N LEU A 15 1.43 -7.15 1.97
CA LEU A 15 2.46 -6.62 2.86
C LEU A 15 3.63 -7.61 2.92
N ILE A 16 4.83 -7.12 2.68
CA ILE A 16 6.09 -7.87 2.80
C ILE A 16 6.88 -7.20 3.93
N PHE A 17 7.12 -7.93 5.01
CA PHE A 17 7.74 -7.39 6.24
C PHE A 17 7.06 -6.12 6.78
N GLY A 18 5.73 -6.04 6.69
CA GLY A 18 4.98 -4.88 7.16
C GLY A 18 4.99 -3.66 6.21
N LEU A 19 5.67 -3.75 5.07
CA LEU A 19 5.65 -2.72 4.02
C LEU A 19 4.81 -3.19 2.81
N PRO A 20 4.03 -2.31 2.18
CA PRO A 20 3.46 -2.57 0.85
C PRO A 20 4.57 -2.89 -0.16
N VAL A 21 4.25 -3.71 -1.17
CA VAL A 21 5.21 -4.12 -2.22
C VAL A 21 6.01 -2.95 -2.80
N SER A 22 5.37 -1.79 -3.03
CA SER A 22 6.05 -0.59 -3.52
C SER A 22 7.10 -0.04 -2.55
N PHE A 23 6.79 0.03 -1.25
CA PHE A 23 7.74 0.52 -0.24
C PHE A 23 8.85 -0.50 0.01
N PHE A 24 8.52 -1.78 -0.06
CA PHE A 24 9.52 -2.84 -0.04
C PHE A 24 10.52 -2.72 -1.21
N ALA A 25 10.05 -2.38 -2.41
CA ALA A 25 10.92 -2.16 -3.56
C ALA A 25 11.90 -0.99 -3.34
N ILE A 26 11.45 0.12 -2.73
CA ILE A 26 12.32 1.25 -2.35
C ILE A 26 13.38 0.81 -1.34
N GLN A 27 12.99 0.02 -0.33
CA GLN A 27 13.94 -0.53 0.63
C GLN A 27 15.00 -1.42 -0.05
N MET A 28 14.57 -2.30 -0.97
CA MET A 28 15.49 -3.16 -1.73
C MET A 28 16.45 -2.36 -2.60
N LEU A 29 15.99 -1.27 -3.21
CA LEU A 29 16.86 -0.37 -3.97
C LEU A 29 17.93 0.26 -3.07
N GLY A 30 17.56 0.68 -1.86
CA GLY A 30 18.51 1.18 -0.85
C GLY A 30 19.56 0.14 -0.47
N VAL A 31 19.15 -1.11 -0.25
CA VAL A 31 20.06 -2.22 0.06
C VAL A 31 21.04 -2.46 -1.09
N ILE A 32 20.54 -2.54 -2.33
CA ILE A 32 21.39 -2.77 -3.50
C ILE A 32 22.38 -1.60 -3.71
N ALA A 33 21.92 -0.36 -3.59
CA ALA A 33 22.77 0.82 -3.71
C ALA A 33 23.84 0.85 -2.61
N SER A 34 23.48 0.53 -1.37
CA SER A 34 24.44 0.46 -0.27
C SER A 34 25.49 -0.63 -0.48
N LEU A 35 25.08 -1.79 -0.98
CA LEU A 35 25.98 -2.89 -1.29
C LEU A 35 26.99 -2.46 -2.36
N LEU A 36 26.52 -1.79 -3.42
CA LEU A 36 27.37 -1.25 -4.48
C LEU A 36 28.42 -0.28 -3.91
N VAL A 37 28.03 0.64 -3.02
CA VAL A 37 28.96 1.59 -2.40
C VAL A 37 30.00 0.88 -1.54
N ILE A 38 29.57 -0.11 -0.75
CA ILE A 38 30.46 -0.86 0.14
C ILE A 38 31.54 -1.60 -0.65
N ILE A 39 31.18 -2.28 -1.74
CA ILE A 39 32.13 -3.06 -2.55
C ILE A 39 33.17 -2.17 -3.27
N PHE A 40 32.79 -0.95 -3.67
CA PHE A 40 33.71 -0.06 -4.39
C PHE A 40 34.60 0.78 -3.47
N SER A 41 34.13 1.10 -2.25
CA SER A 41 34.83 2.08 -1.41
C SER A 41 35.65 1.50 -0.26
N PHE A 42 35.40 0.26 0.18
CA PHE A 42 36.16 -0.44 1.23
C PHE A 42 36.51 0.38 2.50
N SER A 43 35.62 1.29 2.93
CA SER A 43 35.79 2.06 4.18
C SER A 43 34.85 1.54 5.26
N PHE A 44 35.40 1.25 6.45
CA PHE A 44 34.60 0.84 7.62
C PHE A 44 33.53 1.85 8.00
N ALA A 45 33.83 3.15 7.89
CA ALA A 45 32.86 4.21 8.19
C ALA A 45 31.64 4.14 7.24
N LEU A 46 31.88 3.84 5.96
CA LEU A 46 30.81 3.68 4.98
C LEU A 46 29.98 2.42 5.22
N ILE A 47 30.59 1.33 5.68
CA ILE A 47 29.86 0.11 6.04
C ILE A 47 28.86 0.41 7.16
N PHE A 48 29.31 1.03 8.26
CA PHE A 48 28.42 1.39 9.36
C PHE A 48 27.36 2.41 8.94
N GLY A 49 27.75 3.45 8.19
CA GLY A 49 26.83 4.46 7.69
C GLY A 49 25.75 3.87 6.78
N ALA A 50 26.12 2.93 5.91
CA ALA A 50 25.21 2.29 5.00
C ALA A 50 24.25 1.32 5.69
N LEU A 51 24.70 0.58 6.71
CA LEU A 51 23.83 -0.23 7.56
C LEU A 51 22.81 0.63 8.32
N MET A 52 23.28 1.70 8.98
CA MET A 52 22.39 2.65 9.67
C MET A 52 21.42 3.31 8.69
N GLY A 53 21.90 3.71 7.51
CA GLY A 53 21.08 4.32 6.46
C GLY A 53 19.94 3.41 6.00
N ASN A 54 20.21 2.12 5.78
CA ASN A 54 19.17 1.14 5.43
C ASN A 54 18.16 0.92 6.57
N GLY A 55 18.63 0.88 7.82
CA GLY A 55 17.75 0.76 8.98
C GLY A 55 16.85 1.99 9.17
N LEU A 56 17.40 3.19 9.00
CA LEU A 56 16.65 4.44 9.06
C LEU A 56 15.64 4.54 7.92
N LEU A 57 16.03 4.20 6.69
CA LEU A 57 15.13 4.16 5.55
C LEU A 57 13.93 3.24 5.82
N TYR A 58 14.19 2.03 6.31
CA TYR A 58 13.15 1.08 6.69
C TYR A 58 12.21 1.64 7.76
N ALA A 59 12.76 2.23 8.82
CA ALA A 59 11.97 2.81 9.91
C ALA A 59 11.08 3.98 9.42
N VAL A 60 11.59 4.82 8.53
CA VAL A 60 10.83 5.92 7.91
C VAL A 60 9.69 5.38 7.04
N LEU A 61 9.97 4.40 6.18
CA LEU A 61 8.96 3.75 5.32
C LEU A 61 7.86 3.08 6.15
N LEU A 62 8.24 2.36 7.22
CA LEU A 62 7.30 1.72 8.13
C LEU A 62 6.42 2.74 8.86
N LYS A 63 7.00 3.86 9.31
CA LYS A 63 6.25 4.93 9.97
C LYS A 63 5.30 5.65 9.01
N LEU A 64 5.71 5.83 7.76
CA LEU A 64 4.87 6.42 6.70
C LEU A 64 3.68 5.51 6.39
N GLU A 65 3.90 4.20 6.34
CA GLU A 65 2.82 3.25 6.13
C GLU A 65 1.83 3.17 7.30
N ASN A 66 2.32 3.22 8.54
CA ASN A 66 1.47 3.21 9.73
C ASN A 66 0.63 4.50 9.90
N ARG A 67 0.85 5.52 9.07
CA ARG A 67 0.07 6.77 9.04
C ARG A 67 -0.69 6.89 7.72
N PRO A 68 -1.80 6.15 7.56
CA PRO A 68 -2.62 6.20 6.35
C PRO A 68 -3.16 7.61 6.07
N ASP A 69 -3.23 8.50 7.06
CA ASP A 69 -3.62 9.90 6.89
C ASP A 69 -2.68 10.71 5.99
N LEU A 70 -1.38 10.36 5.94
CA LEU A 70 -0.40 11.01 5.08
C LEU A 70 -0.44 10.50 3.63
N LEU A 71 -0.99 9.30 3.44
CA LEU A 71 -1.12 8.61 2.15
C LEU A 71 -2.58 8.46 1.74
N ALA A 72 -3.49 9.15 2.42
CA ALA A 72 -4.90 9.14 2.13
C ALA A 72 -5.08 9.77 0.74
N ASN A 73 -5.04 8.94 -0.29
CA ASN A 73 -5.59 9.27 -1.58
C ASN A 73 -7.09 9.37 -1.36
N PRO A 74 -7.71 10.57 -1.29
CA PRO A 74 -9.14 10.66 -1.14
C PRO A 74 -9.70 10.03 -2.40
N LYS A 75 -10.15 8.79 -2.30
CA LYS A 75 -10.83 8.10 -3.38
C LYS A 75 -12.14 8.85 -3.55
N VAL A 76 -12.13 9.86 -4.42
CA VAL A 76 -13.29 10.70 -4.79
C VAL A 76 -14.29 9.90 -5.63
N PHE A 77 -14.45 8.60 -5.37
CA PHE A 77 -15.49 7.80 -5.99
C PHE A 77 -16.70 7.81 -5.08
N PRO A 78 -17.75 8.59 -5.42
CA PRO A 78 -18.99 8.54 -4.67
C PRO A 78 -19.56 7.12 -4.72
N ASN A 79 -20.01 6.62 -3.57
CA ASN A 79 -20.72 5.33 -3.44
C ASN A 79 -22.06 5.27 -4.21
N ALA A 80 -22.43 6.33 -4.94
CA ALA A 80 -23.77 6.57 -5.43
C ALA A 80 -23.98 6.41 -6.95
N ILE A 81 -23.01 5.89 -7.72
CA ILE A 81 -23.32 5.45 -9.10
C ILE A 81 -23.75 3.98 -9.06
N SER A 82 -24.89 3.73 -8.41
CA SER A 82 -25.62 2.48 -8.56
C SER A 82 -26.57 2.63 -9.74
N ASN A 83 -26.30 1.94 -10.85
CA ASN A 83 -27.26 1.75 -11.94
C ASN A 83 -28.32 0.73 -11.51
N LYS A 84 -29.03 1.01 -10.41
CA LYS A 84 -30.30 0.37 -10.16
C LYS A 84 -31.28 1.12 -11.05
N LYS A 85 -31.76 0.45 -12.10
CA LYS A 85 -32.97 0.89 -12.80
C LYS A 85 -34.05 1.10 -11.73
N THR A 86 -34.43 2.34 -11.48
CA THR A 86 -35.65 2.69 -10.76
C THR A 86 -36.81 2.18 -11.61
N ASN A 87 -37.18 0.92 -11.37
CA ASN A 87 -38.38 0.35 -11.98
C ASN A 87 -39.58 1.02 -11.30
N LEU A 88 -40.08 2.07 -11.95
CA LEU A 88 -41.30 2.81 -11.59
C LEU A 88 -42.56 2.21 -12.24
N LEU A 89 -42.50 0.98 -12.75
CA LEU A 89 -43.63 0.31 -13.42
C LEU A 89 -43.91 -1.06 -12.79
N HIS A 90 -44.28 -1.07 -11.51
CA HIS A 90 -44.88 -2.24 -10.88
C HIS A 90 -45.99 -1.82 -9.90
N TYR A 91 -46.99 -1.07 -10.38
CA TYR A 91 -48.23 -0.81 -9.63
C TYR A 91 -49.48 -0.64 -10.52
N ALA A 92 -49.54 -1.21 -11.71
CA ALA A 92 -50.79 -1.21 -12.47
C ALA A 92 -50.86 -2.41 -13.40
N ASP A 93 -51.07 -3.59 -12.81
CA ASP A 93 -51.65 -4.77 -13.48
C ASP A 93 -52.30 -5.67 -12.41
N GLU A 94 -53.11 -5.05 -11.55
CA GLU A 94 -54.16 -5.75 -10.81
C GLU A 94 -55.46 -4.98 -11.07
N PHE A 95 -56.13 -5.26 -12.19
CA PHE A 95 -57.59 -5.25 -12.37
C PHE A 95 -57.94 -6.01 -13.66
#